data_AF-A0A959KJM8-F1
#
_entry.id   AF-A0A959KJM8-F1
#
_cell.length_a   1.000
_cell.length_b   1.000
_cell.length_c   1.000
_cell.angle_alpha   90.00
_cell.angle_beta   90.00
_cell.angle_gamma   90.00
#
_symmetry.space_group_name_H-M   'P 1'
#
loop_
_entity.id
_entity.type
_entity.pdbx_description
1 polymer ?
#
loop_
_entity_poly.entity_id
_entity_poly.type
_entity_poly.pdbx_seq_one_letter_code
_entity_poly.pdbx_strand_id
1 'polypeptide(L)' 'MKILNVVGARPNFMKVAPLHAAFSRIPAIESKIVHTGQHYDQKMSDVFFNQLELPHPDFYLGIGGGTHTQQTA' A
#
# COMPACT_ATOMS: atom_id res chain seq x y z
N MET A 1 -8.03 16.44 7.88
CA MET A 1 -7.74 16.17 6.45
C MET A 1 -7.55 14.68 6.27
N LYS A 2 -8.13 14.08 5.24
CA LYS A 2 -8.02 12.63 4.97
C LYS A 2 -7.12 12.40 3.76
N ILE A 3 -6.14 11.50 3.90
CA ILE A 3 -5.19 11.13 2.85
C ILE A 3 -5.30 9.62 2.61
N LEU A 4 -5.56 9.22 1.37
CA LEU A 4 -5.52 7.81 0.96
C LEU A 4 -4.22 7.54 0.20
N ASN A 5 -3.40 6.65 0.75
CA ASN A 5 -2.17 6.18 0.13
C ASN A 5 -2.48 4.92 -0.67
N VAL A 6 -2.52 5.02 -2.00
CA VAL A 6 -2.79 3.89 -2.87
C VAL A 6 -1.47 3.20 -3.22
N VAL A 7 -1.36 1.92 -2.87
CA VAL A 7 -0.17 1.10 -3.08
C VAL A 7 -0.52 -0.16 -3.87
N GLY A 8 0.41 -0.61 -4.70
CA GLY A 8 0.29 -1.94 -5.30
C GLY A 8 1.58 -2.50 -5.86
N ALA A 9 2.66 -1.71 -5.90
CA ALA A 9 3.99 -2.17 -6.21
C ALA A 9 5.01 -1.90 -5.10
N ARG A 10 6.07 -2.71 -5.00
CA ARG A 10 7.18 -2.50 -4.02
C ARG A 10 7.63 -1.03 -3.93
N PRO A 11 7.88 -0.29 -5.03
CA PRO A 11 8.25 1.13 -4.95
C PRO A 11 7.23 2.02 -4.26
N ASN A 12 5.93 1.68 -4.27
CA ASN A 12 4.91 2.46 -3.57
C ASN A 12 5.05 2.31 -2.05
N PHE A 13 5.23 1.08 -1.54
CA PHE A 13 5.39 0.83 -0.10
C PHE A 13 6.59 1.58 0.48
N MET A 14 7.73 1.53 -0.21
CA MET A 14 8.96 2.24 0.21
C MET A 14 8.75 3.76 0.34
N LYS A 15 7.87 4.34 -0.48
CA LYS A 15 7.55 5.79 -0.46
C LYS A 15 6.47 6.13 0.57
N VAL A 16 5.46 5.27 0.71
CA VAL A 16 4.32 5.49 1.61
C VAL A 16 4.72 5.29 3.07
N ALA A 17 5.62 4.36 3.39
CA ALA A 17 6.08 4.12 4.76
C ALA A 17 6.52 5.39 5.52
N PRO A 18 7.51 6.17 5.03
CA PRO A 18 7.93 7.38 5.74
C PRO A 18 6.83 8.46 5.77
N LEU A 19 5.97 8.54 4.75
CA LEU A 19 4.86 9.49 4.72
C LEU A 19 3.79 9.14 5.75
N HIS A 20 3.39 7.87 5.83
CA HIS A 20 2.41 7.39 6.79
C HIS A 20 2.89 7.59 8.23
N ALA A 21 4.16 7.30 8.51
CA ALA A 21 4.80 7.57 9.80
C ALA A 21 4.88 9.06 10.14
N ALA A 22 5.06 9.94 9.14
CA ALA A 22 5.02 11.38 9.36
C ALA A 22 3.60 11.88 9.65
N PHE A 23 2.61 11.40 8.90
CA PHE A 23 1.22 11.80 9.05
C PHE A 23 0.59 11.30 10.34
N SER A 24 0.96 10.12 10.84
CA SER A 24 0.44 9.58 12.11
C SER A 24 0.80 10.45 13.33
N ARG A 25 1.82 11.29 13.22
CA ARG A 25 2.22 12.27 14.26
C ARG A 25 1.40 13.57 14.22
N ILE A 26 0.53 13.75 13.24
CA ILE A 26 -0.25 14.98 13.05
C ILE A 26 -1.74 14.65 13.32
N PRO A 27 -2.32 15.03 14.47
CA PRO A 27 -3.69 14.66 14.84
C PRO A 27 -4.77 15.11 13.85
N ALA A 28 -4.50 16.18 13.10
CA ALA A 28 -5.41 16.69 12.08
C ALA A 28 -5.40 15.88 10.77
N ILE A 29 -4.51 14.89 10.61
CA ILE A 29 -4.38 14.06 9.41
C ILE A 29 -4.80 12.63 9.70
N GLU A 30 -5.77 12.14 8.94
CA GLU A 30 -6.15 10.74 8.90
C GLU A 30 -5.51 10.09 7.65
N SER A 31 -4.41 9.36 7.86
CA SER A 31 -3.68 8.66 6.80
C SER A 31 -4.19 7.21 6.70
N LYS A 32 -4.69 6.84 5.53
CA LYS A 32 -5.24 5.51 5.23
C LYS A 32 -4.44 4.83 4.13
N ILE A 33 -4.41 3.50 4.12
CA ILE A 33 -3.68 2.70 3.12
C ILE A 33 -4.69 1.88 2.30
N VAL A 34 -4.59 2.00 0.98
CA VAL A 34 -5.35 1.19 0.02
C VAL A 34 -4.38 0.31 -0.74
N HIS A 35 -4.48 -1.00 -0.58
CA HIS A 35 -3.71 -1.97 -1.36
C HIS A 35 -4.53 -2.45 -2.56
N THR A 36 -4.05 -2.20 -3.79
CA THR A 36 -4.83 -2.54 -4.99
C THR A 36 -4.92 -4.04 -5.23
N GLY A 37 -3.90 -4.80 -4.86
CA GLY A 37 -3.84 -6.25 -5.08
C GLY A 37 -3.08 -6.65 -6.35
N GLN A 38 -2.52 -5.69 -7.11
CA GLN A 38 -1.87 -5.91 -8.41
C GLN A 38 -0.51 -6.66 -8.40
N HIS A 39 -0.13 -7.29 -7.29
CA HIS A 39 1.15 -8.03 -7.18
C HIS A 39 0.95 -9.50 -6.82
N TYR A 40 1.84 -10.31 -7.39
CA TYR A 40 1.68 -11.75 -7.68
C TYR A 40 1.79 -12.70 -6.49
N ASP A 41 2.08 -12.21 -5.29
CA ASP A 41 2.03 -13.03 -4.08
C ASP A 41 1.65 -12.18 -2.87
N GLN A 42 0.50 -12.49 -2.27
CA GLN A 42 0.03 -11.90 -1.03
C GLN A 42 1.09 -12.01 0.08
N LYS A 43 1.86 -13.11 0.10
CA LYS A 43 2.98 -13.29 1.03
C LYS A 43 4.09 -12.27 0.83
N MET A 44 4.34 -11.83 -0.41
CA MET A 44 5.36 -10.82 -0.70
C MET A 44 4.93 -9.43 -0.21
N SER A 45 3.66 -9.07 -0.36
CA SER A 45 3.13 -7.82 0.19
C SER A 45 3.21 -7.78 1.72
N ASP A 46 2.88 -8.88 2.39
CA ASP A 46 2.92 -8.97 3.86
C ASP A 46 4.33 -8.72 4.41
N VAL A 47 5.37 -9.16 3.72
CA VAL A 47 6.76 -8.88 4.09
C VAL A 47 7.03 -7.37 4.13
N PHE A 48 6.51 -6.59 3.17
CA PHE A 48 6.73 -5.15 3.17
C PHE A 48 5.97 -4.42 4.27
N PHE A 49 4.74 -4.84 4.58
CA PHE A 49 4.01 -4.27 5.72
C PHE A 49 4.77 -4.47 7.03
N ASN A 50 5.28 -5.67 7.25
CA ASN A 50 6.07 -5.99 8.43
C ASN A 50 7.43 -5.26 8.46
N GLN A 51 8.20 -5.30 7.37
CA GLN A 51 9.53 -4.71 7.31
C GLN A 51 9.54 -3.18 7.39
N LEU A 52 8.48 -2.53 6.91
CA LEU A 52 8.36 -1.08 6.88
C LEU A 52 7.52 -0.54 8.05
N GLU A 53 7.12 -1.40 8.99
CA GLU A 53 6.25 -1.06 10.13
C GLU A 53 4.96 -0.36 9.69
N LEU A 54 4.45 -0.71 8.50
CA LEU A 54 3.19 -0.22 7.98
C LEU A 54 2.05 -1.06 8.58
N PRO A 55 0.93 -0.43 8.97
CA PRO A 55 -0.25 -1.19 9.37
C PRO A 55 -0.80 -1.97 8.17
N HIS A 56 -1.60 -3.01 8.46
CA HIS A 56 -2.40 -3.66 7.43
C HIS A 56 -3.26 -2.64 6.68
N PRO A 57 -3.50 -2.85 5.37
CA PRO A 57 -4.23 -1.89 4.57
C PRO A 57 -5.65 -1.73 5.09
N ASP A 58 -6.11 -0.49 5.20
CA ASP A 58 -7.50 -0.18 5.55
C ASP A 58 -8.46 -0.70 4.47
N PHE A 59 -7.99 -0.80 3.22
CA PHE A 59 -8.76 -1.31 2.09
C PHE A 59 -7.88 -2.20 1.20
N TYR A 60 -8.39 -3.37 0.81
CA TYR A 60 -7.77 -4.26 -0.18
C TYR A 60 -8.72 -4.43 -1.37
N LEU A 61 -8.31 -4.01 -2.57
CA LEU A 61 -9.19 -3.99 -3.75
C LEU A 61 -9.19 -5.30 -4.54
N GLY A 62 -8.21 -6.18 -4.36
CA GLY A 62 -8.15 -7.48 -5.03
C GLY A 62 -8.09 -7.44 -6.56
N ILE A 63 -7.68 -6.33 -7.18
CA ILE A 63 -7.71 -6.15 -8.65
C ILE A 63 -6.55 -6.85 -9.40
N GLY A 64 -5.82 -7.76 -8.75
CA GLY A 64 -4.61 -8.41 -9.30
C GLY A 64 -4.80 -9.77 -9.96
N GLY A 65 -5.87 -9.96 -10.73
CA GLY A 65 -6.14 -11.22 -11.44
C GLY A 65 -5.53 -11.36 -12.84
N GLY A 66 -4.83 -10.33 -13.34
CA GLY A 66 -4.25 -10.34 -14.69
C GLY A 66 -2.80 -10.80 -14.72
N THR A 67 -2.40 -11.52 -15.77
CA THR A 67 -0.99 -11.82 -15.99
C THR A 67 -0.20 -10.54 -16.28
N HIS A 68 1.11 -10.53 -16.00
CA HIS A 68 2.01 -9.41 -16.39
C HIS A 68 1.83 -9.00 -17.86
N THR A 69 1.40 -9.93 -18.72
CA THR A 69 1.12 -9.74 -20.14
C THR A 69 -0.19 -9.00 -20.45
N GLN A 70 -1.16 -8.97 -19.53
CA GLN A 70 -2.44 -8.26 -19.70
C GLN A 70 -2.41 -6.82 -19.16
N GLN A 71 -1.51 -6.51 -18.23
CA GLN A 71 -1.25 -5.12 -17.82
C GLN A 71 -0.33 -4.43 -18.84
N THR A 72 -0.91 -3.96 -19.95
CA THR A 72 -0.25 -3.00 -20.84
C THR A 72 -0.53 -1.58 -20.38
N ALA A 73 0.49 -0.72 -20.42
CA ALA A 73 0.47 0.69 -20.01
C ALA A 73 -0.48 1.56 -20.84
#